data_AF-A0AAU6HCJ1-F1
#
_entry.id   AF-A0AAU6HCJ1-F1
#
_cell.length_a   1.000
_cell.length_b   1.000
_cell.length_c   1.000
_cell.angle_alpha   90.00
_cell.angle_beta   90.00
_cell.angle_gamma   90.00
#
_symmetry.space_group_name_H-M   'P 1'
#
loop_
_entity.id
_entity.type
_entity.pdbx_description
1 polymer ?
#
loop_
_entity_poly.entity_id
_entity_poly.type
_entity_poly.pdbx_seq_one_letter_code
_entity_poly.pdbx_strand_id
1 'polypeptide(L)'
;MTTWTPDRIPLWVAPVEGEALDSWLEAYARRLAVTGGEFTRFIGLSCTDLKLMVRRLTPVERDVLSRHTGLASTALDTMTLDRFDGPIVAIQPDDRALNRPPAWRYYGSRSRFCPACLADDGGRWQLSWRLPWSFACIRHELGRFPLSVDTLIIGS
;
A
#
# COMPACT_ATOMS: atom_id res chain seq x y z
N MET A 1 -20.03 11.89 -7.15
CA MET A 1 -19.24 13.05 -7.61
C MET A 1 -18.81 13.82 -6.37
N THR A 2 -17.51 13.93 -6.10
CA THR A 2 -17.01 14.71 -4.95
C THR A 2 -17.08 16.19 -5.26
N THR A 3 -17.66 16.98 -4.35
CA THR A 3 -17.76 18.43 -4.45
C THR A 3 -16.37 19.07 -4.45
N TRP A 4 -16.15 20.06 -5.31
CA TRP A 4 -14.89 20.81 -5.31
C TRP A 4 -14.86 21.74 -4.10
N THR A 5 -13.70 21.82 -3.44
CA THR A 5 -13.41 22.77 -2.36
C THR A 5 -12.14 23.55 -2.69
N PRO A 6 -11.99 24.80 -2.22
CA PRO A 6 -10.77 25.58 -2.44
C PRO A 6 -9.49 24.90 -1.94
N ASP A 7 -9.60 24.07 -0.91
CA ASP A 7 -8.47 23.34 -0.32
C ASP A 7 -8.07 22.11 -1.14
N ARG A 8 -8.89 21.68 -2.09
CA ARG A 8 -8.62 20.49 -2.90
C ARG A 8 -7.58 20.81 -3.97
N ILE A 9 -6.59 19.93 -4.09
CA ILE A 9 -5.59 19.99 -5.15
C ILE A 9 -6.30 19.85 -6.51
N PRO A 10 -6.19 20.84 -7.41
CA PRO A 10 -6.91 20.81 -8.69
C PRO A 10 -6.48 19.66 -9.60
N LEU A 11 -5.23 19.21 -9.45
CA LEU A 11 -4.66 18.14 -10.24
C LEU A 11 -4.81 16.79 -9.52
N TRP A 12 -5.87 16.08 -9.88
CA TRP A 12 -6.24 14.83 -9.22
C TRP A 12 -5.56 13.59 -9.82
N VAL A 13 -5.22 12.63 -8.97
CA VAL A 13 -4.68 11.32 -9.33
C VAL A 13 -5.53 10.24 -8.68
N ALA A 14 -6.19 9.42 -9.51
CA ALA A 14 -6.93 8.27 -9.02
C ALA A 14 -5.98 7.18 -8.48
N PRO A 15 -6.31 6.51 -7.36
CA PRO A 15 -5.65 5.27 -6.97
C PRO A 15 -6.04 4.13 -7.92
N VAL A 16 -5.18 3.13 -8.04
CA VAL A 16 -5.54 1.85 -8.69
C VAL A 16 -6.07 0.85 -7.66
N GLU A 17 -6.76 -0.19 -8.14
CA GLU A 17 -7.28 -1.25 -7.27
C GLU A 17 -6.15 -1.91 -6.48
N GLY A 18 -6.35 -2.05 -5.17
CA GLY A 18 -5.38 -2.65 -4.25
C GLY A 18 -4.11 -1.81 -3.97
N GLU A 19 -4.01 -0.59 -4.50
CA GLU A 19 -2.82 0.25 -4.35
C GLU A 19 -2.50 0.54 -2.88
N ALA A 20 -1.22 0.50 -2.54
CA ALA A 20 -0.78 0.93 -1.22
C ALA A 20 -0.75 2.45 -1.09
N LEU A 21 -1.04 2.96 0.11
CA LEU A 21 -1.14 4.40 0.34
C LEU A 21 0.15 5.16 -0.04
N ASP A 22 1.31 4.66 0.38
CA ASP A 22 2.62 5.23 0.05
C ASP A 22 2.88 5.25 -1.46
N SER A 23 2.52 4.19 -2.19
CA SER A 23 2.58 4.15 -3.67
C SER A 23 1.77 5.25 -4.31
N TRP A 24 0.52 5.37 -3.88
CA TRP A 24 -0.41 6.34 -4.46
C TRP A 24 0.05 7.77 -4.17
N LEU A 25 0.53 8.04 -2.94
CA LEU A 25 1.07 9.34 -2.55
C LEU A 25 2.35 9.68 -3.32
N GLU A 26 3.24 8.72 -3.57
CA GLU A 26 4.40 8.93 -4.44
C GLU A 26 3.99 9.22 -5.89
N ALA A 27 2.99 8.52 -6.42
CA ALA A 27 2.49 8.80 -7.76
C ALA A 27 1.79 10.17 -7.85
N TYR A 28 1.07 10.57 -6.81
CA TYR A 28 0.48 11.90 -6.70
C TYR A 28 1.57 12.97 -6.68
N ALA A 29 2.59 12.81 -5.83
CA ALA A 29 3.73 13.70 -5.73
C ALA A 29 4.46 13.82 -7.09
N ARG A 30 4.71 12.68 -7.77
CA ARG A 30 5.29 12.68 -9.13
C ARG A 30 4.44 13.46 -10.13
N ARG A 31 3.11 13.34 -10.07
CA ARG A 31 2.21 14.08 -10.96
C ARG A 31 2.24 15.60 -10.73
N LEU A 32 2.55 16.01 -9.50
CA LEU A 32 2.76 17.39 -9.08
C LEU A 32 4.22 17.86 -9.23
N ALA A 33 5.12 17.01 -9.72
CA ALA A 33 6.55 17.27 -9.83
C ALA A 33 7.25 17.62 -8.49
N VAL A 34 6.81 16.97 -7.40
CA VAL A 34 7.40 17.10 -6.06
C VAL A 34 7.78 15.74 -5.49
N THR A 35 8.59 15.73 -4.44
CA THR A 35 8.88 14.54 -3.63
C THR A 35 7.73 14.21 -2.68
N GLY A 36 7.68 12.98 -2.17
CA GLY A 36 6.68 12.60 -1.17
C GLY A 36 6.74 13.46 0.10
N GLY A 37 7.94 13.84 0.55
CA GLY A 37 8.12 14.72 1.71
C GLY A 37 7.70 16.17 1.45
N GLU A 38 7.85 16.66 0.21
CA GLU A 38 7.30 17.95 -0.19
C GLU A 38 5.78 17.92 -0.30
N PHE A 39 5.22 16.83 -0.80
CA PHE A 39 3.77 16.64 -0.83
C PHE A 39 3.16 16.67 0.57
N THR A 40 3.70 15.89 1.52
CA THR A 40 3.17 15.87 2.90
C THR A 40 3.31 17.23 3.58
N ARG A 41 4.44 17.93 3.38
CA ARG A 41 4.62 19.30 3.86
C ARG A 41 3.60 20.27 3.26
N PHE A 42 3.35 20.18 1.95
CA PHE A 42 2.43 21.05 1.23
C PHE A 42 0.99 20.95 1.76
N ILE A 43 0.53 19.74 2.13
CA ILE A 43 -0.80 19.52 2.72
C ILE A 43 -0.83 19.69 4.25
N GLY A 44 0.25 20.14 4.89
CA GLY A 44 0.30 20.38 6.34
C GLY A 44 0.63 19.16 7.20
N LEU A 45 1.01 18.01 6.62
CA LEU A 45 1.49 16.81 7.32
C LEU A 45 3.03 16.80 7.42
N SER A 46 3.59 17.91 7.91
CA SER A 46 5.05 18.02 8.10
C SER A 46 5.52 17.00 9.14
N CYS A 47 6.65 16.33 8.86
CA CYS A 47 7.26 15.26 9.70
C CYS A 47 6.61 13.87 9.61
N THR A 48 5.65 13.65 8.70
CA THR A 48 5.07 12.31 8.50
C THR A 48 5.87 11.49 7.49
N ASP A 49 6.20 10.24 7.85
CA ASP A 49 6.78 9.25 6.95
C ASP A 49 5.68 8.42 6.27
N LEU A 50 5.68 8.37 4.93
CA LEU A 50 4.77 7.57 4.13
C LEU A 50 4.77 6.09 4.55
N LYS A 51 5.91 5.57 5.01
CA LYS A 51 6.06 4.19 5.53
C LYS A 51 5.26 3.94 6.81
N LEU A 52 4.99 4.97 7.61
CA LEU A 52 4.14 4.88 8.79
C LEU A 52 2.67 5.05 8.40
N MET A 53 2.37 5.97 7.48
CA MET A 53 1.00 6.19 6.99
C MET A 53 0.42 4.95 6.33
N VAL A 54 1.20 4.23 5.52
CA VAL A 54 0.74 2.97 4.90
C VAL A 54 0.46 1.88 5.93
N ARG A 55 1.02 1.96 7.15
CA ARG A 55 0.67 1.01 8.22
C ARG A 55 -0.69 1.36 8.79
N ARG A 56 -0.85 2.60 9.21
CA ARG A 56 -2.08 3.13 9.81
C ARG A 56 -2.07 4.66 9.70
N LEU A 57 -3.19 5.20 9.25
CA LEU A 57 -3.43 6.64 9.28
C LEU A 57 -3.92 7.07 10.66
N THR A 58 -3.37 8.17 11.19
CA THR A 58 -4.01 8.86 12.31
C THR A 58 -5.31 9.54 11.85
N PRO A 59 -6.24 9.87 12.76
CA PRO A 59 -7.45 10.60 12.39
C PRO A 59 -7.15 11.93 11.67
N VAL A 60 -6.09 12.63 12.09
CA VAL A 60 -5.65 13.89 11.48
C VAL A 60 -5.11 13.66 10.07
N GLU A 61 -4.22 12.68 9.88
CA GLU A 61 -3.65 12.38 8.54
C GLU A 61 -4.75 12.00 7.55
N ARG A 62 -5.71 11.18 7.99
CA ARG A 62 -6.86 10.74 7.19
C ARG A 62 -7.72 11.90 6.72
N ASP A 63 -8.09 12.79 7.64
CA ASP A 63 -8.92 13.95 7.37
C ASP A 63 -8.22 14.95 6.42
N VAL A 64 -6.93 15.24 6.67
CA VAL A 64 -6.11 16.09 5.81
C VAL A 64 -5.98 15.51 4.39
N LEU A 65 -5.67 14.22 4.26
CA LEU A 65 -5.62 13.57 2.96
C LEU A 65 -6.96 13.62 2.24
N SER A 66 -8.06 13.30 2.93
CA SER A 66 -9.41 13.32 2.36
C SER A 66 -9.78 14.71 1.83
N ARG A 67 -9.51 15.75 2.62
CA ARG A 67 -9.77 17.15 2.26
C ARG A 67 -8.99 17.59 1.02
N HIS A 68 -7.67 17.36 0.99
CA HIS A 68 -6.82 17.88 -0.09
C HIS A 68 -6.88 17.05 -1.38
N THR A 69 -7.12 15.74 -1.28
CA THR A 69 -7.14 14.85 -2.45
C THR A 69 -8.55 14.59 -2.97
N GLY A 70 -9.58 14.79 -2.14
CA GLY A 70 -10.97 14.44 -2.43
C GLY A 70 -11.24 12.93 -2.42
N LEU A 71 -10.31 12.11 -1.93
CA LEU A 71 -10.51 10.66 -1.76
C LEU A 71 -11.22 10.38 -0.43
N ALA A 72 -12.26 9.56 -0.44
CA ALA A 72 -13.01 9.25 0.77
C ALA A 72 -12.12 8.60 1.85
N SER A 73 -12.33 8.96 3.11
CA SER A 73 -11.62 8.42 4.27
C SER A 73 -11.61 6.88 4.33
N THR A 74 -12.72 6.25 3.93
CA THR A 74 -12.85 4.78 3.85
C THR A 74 -12.05 4.17 2.71
N ALA A 75 -11.86 4.88 1.60
CA ALA A 75 -10.97 4.43 0.53
C ALA A 75 -9.49 4.60 0.94
N LEU A 76 -9.16 5.64 1.70
CA LEU A 76 -7.83 5.77 2.29
C LEU A 76 -7.53 4.61 3.25
N ASP A 77 -8.50 4.15 4.05
CA ASP A 77 -8.36 2.99 4.93
C ASP A 77 -7.96 1.71 4.20
N THR A 78 -8.60 1.41 3.06
CA THR A 78 -8.33 0.17 2.32
C THR A 78 -6.93 0.12 1.74
N MET A 79 -6.25 1.26 1.65
CA MET A 79 -4.88 1.40 1.15
C MET A 79 -3.83 1.30 2.27
N THR A 80 -4.26 1.05 3.52
CA THR A 80 -3.39 0.87 4.69
C THR A 80 -3.39 -0.57 5.21
N LEU A 81 -2.37 -0.93 5.98
CA LEU A 81 -2.29 -2.22 6.65
C LEU A 81 -3.22 -2.36 7.86
N ASP A 82 -3.94 -1.31 8.24
CA ASP A 82 -4.73 -1.25 9.47
C ASP A 82 -5.74 -2.40 9.58
N ARG A 83 -6.41 -2.73 8.47
CA ARG A 83 -7.37 -3.85 8.37
C ARG A 83 -6.77 -5.23 8.63
N PHE A 84 -5.45 -5.33 8.66
CA PHE A 84 -4.72 -6.57 8.89
C PHE A 84 -4.12 -6.64 10.31
N ASP A 85 -4.35 -5.62 11.15
CA ASP A 85 -3.91 -5.57 12.54
C ASP A 85 -4.67 -6.55 13.43
N GLY A 86 -3.93 -7.37 14.19
CA GLY A 86 -4.41 -8.52 14.95
C GLY A 86 -4.26 -9.84 14.18
N PRO A 87 -4.99 -10.06 13.07
CA PRO A 87 -4.94 -11.32 12.33
C PRO A 87 -3.59 -11.61 11.66
N ILE A 88 -2.86 -10.58 11.20
CA ILE A 88 -1.75 -10.76 10.24
C ILE A 88 -0.53 -9.90 10.58
N VAL A 89 -0.75 -8.68 11.06
CA VAL A 89 0.27 -7.78 11.61
C VAL A 89 -0.16 -7.35 13.02
N ALA A 90 0.77 -6.90 13.84
CA ALA A 90 0.44 -6.23 15.10
C ALA A 90 1.01 -4.81 15.06
N ILE A 91 0.16 -3.79 14.88
CA ILE A 91 0.56 -2.39 14.78
C ILE A 91 0.50 -1.76 16.17
N GLN A 92 1.64 -1.29 16.67
CA GLN A 92 1.74 -0.60 17.95
C GLN A 92 0.98 0.73 17.90
N PRO A 93 0.10 1.02 18.88
CA PRO A 93 -0.73 2.22 18.87
C PRO A 93 0.09 3.52 18.87
N ASP A 94 1.19 3.55 19.62
CA ASP A 94 1.90 4.80 19.93
C ASP A 94 2.82 5.27 18.79
N ASP A 95 3.56 4.34 18.17
CA ASP A 95 4.60 4.64 17.18
C ASP A 95 4.35 3.99 15.81
N ARG A 96 3.25 3.23 15.66
CA ARG A 96 2.93 2.45 14.46
C ARG A 96 4.03 1.44 14.10
N ALA A 97 4.85 1.01 15.06
CA ALA A 97 5.79 -0.10 14.88
C ALA A 97 5.04 -1.42 14.65
N LEU A 98 5.69 -2.37 13.97
CA LEU A 98 5.11 -3.70 13.75
C LEU A 98 5.74 -4.71 14.72
N ASN A 99 4.92 -5.32 15.58
CA ASN A 99 5.33 -6.43 16.44
C ASN A 99 5.14 -7.78 15.71
N ARG A 100 6.07 -8.72 15.94
CA ARG A 100 6.15 -10.03 15.27
C ARG A 100 6.13 -9.97 13.73
N PRO A 101 7.04 -9.24 13.05
CA PRO A 101 7.29 -9.60 11.67
C PRO A 101 7.85 -11.03 11.66
N PRO A 102 7.23 -12.04 11.01
CA PRO A 102 7.93 -13.29 10.73
C PRO A 102 9.34 -13.00 10.22
N ALA A 103 10.35 -13.76 10.63
CA ALA A 103 11.78 -13.49 10.33
C ALA A 103 12.11 -13.30 8.82
N TRP A 104 11.19 -13.67 7.93
CA TRP A 104 11.26 -13.49 6.48
C TRP A 104 10.61 -12.18 5.98
N ARG A 105 10.08 -11.34 6.88
CA ARG A 105 9.69 -9.95 6.64
C ARG A 105 10.85 -9.05 7.00
N TYR A 106 11.53 -8.52 5.99
CA TYR A 106 12.43 -7.39 6.18
C TYR A 106 11.74 -6.15 5.59
N TYR A 107 11.14 -5.33 6.46
CA TYR A 107 10.74 -3.96 6.13
C TYR A 107 12.03 -3.12 6.04
N GLY A 108 12.79 -3.34 4.97
CA GLY A 108 14.07 -2.70 4.67
C GLY A 108 14.52 -3.08 3.26
N SER A 109 14.51 -2.13 2.33
CA SER A 109 14.99 -2.26 0.94
C SER A 109 14.38 -3.34 0.01
N ARG A 110 13.63 -4.36 0.46
CA ARG A 110 13.18 -5.47 -0.43
C ARG A 110 11.79 -6.05 -0.09
N SER A 111 10.72 -5.47 -0.62
CA SER A 111 9.41 -6.13 -0.73
C SER A 111 9.41 -7.10 -1.92
N ARG A 112 8.74 -8.25 -1.80
CA ARG A 112 8.46 -9.12 -2.95
C ARG A 112 7.34 -8.50 -3.78
N PHE A 113 7.49 -8.50 -5.10
CA PHE A 113 6.50 -7.96 -6.02
C PHE A 113 6.48 -8.77 -7.32
N CYS A 114 5.40 -8.66 -8.08
CA CYS A 114 5.31 -9.21 -9.44
C CYS A 114 5.73 -8.14 -10.44
N PRO A 115 6.79 -8.34 -11.25
CA PRO A 115 7.23 -7.35 -12.22
C PRO A 115 6.20 -7.12 -13.34
N ALA A 116 5.47 -8.16 -13.75
CA ALA A 116 4.40 -8.03 -14.73
C ALA A 116 3.25 -7.18 -14.17
N CYS A 117 2.80 -7.44 -12.93
CA CYS A 117 1.82 -6.56 -12.28
C CYS A 117 2.30 -5.12 -12.18
N LEU A 118 3.56 -4.92 -11.78
CA LEU A 118 4.10 -3.57 -11.64
C LEU A 118 4.11 -2.84 -12.98
N ALA A 119 4.41 -3.53 -14.09
CA ALA A 119 4.31 -2.95 -15.43
C ALA A 119 2.85 -2.66 -15.83
N ASP A 120 1.95 -3.62 -15.65
CA ASP A 120 0.52 -3.51 -16.01
C ASP A 120 -0.18 -2.37 -15.24
N ASP A 121 0.16 -2.22 -13.96
CA ASP A 121 -0.43 -1.21 -13.08
C ASP A 121 0.31 0.14 -13.18
N GLY A 122 1.17 0.35 -14.20
CA GLY A 122 1.84 1.64 -14.43
C GLY A 122 2.82 2.04 -13.32
N GLY A 123 3.48 1.06 -12.71
CA GLY A 123 4.43 1.25 -11.62
C GLY A 123 3.78 1.46 -10.25
N ARG A 124 2.50 1.13 -10.08
CA ARG A 124 1.81 1.22 -8.78
C ARG A 124 2.09 -0.01 -7.93
N TRP A 125 2.53 0.22 -6.70
CA TRP A 125 2.81 -0.83 -5.74
C TRP A 125 1.55 -1.25 -4.99
N GLN A 126 1.30 -2.55 -4.97
CA GLN A 126 0.13 -3.14 -4.34
C GLN A 126 0.29 -3.28 -2.82
N LEU A 127 -0.78 -3.01 -2.06
CA LEU A 127 -0.80 -3.16 -0.61
C LEU A 127 -0.53 -4.61 -0.19
N SER A 128 -1.03 -5.59 -0.96
CA SER A 128 -0.81 -7.01 -0.71
C SER A 128 0.67 -7.39 -0.65
N TRP A 129 1.54 -6.71 -1.40
CA TRP A 129 3.01 -6.95 -1.38
C TRP A 129 3.69 -6.55 -0.08
N ARG A 130 2.97 -5.89 0.83
CA ARG A 130 3.39 -5.57 2.19
C ARG A 130 2.97 -6.63 3.21
N LEU A 131 2.17 -7.61 2.78
CA LEU A 131 1.74 -8.74 3.59
C LEU A 131 2.76 -9.88 3.52
N PRO A 132 2.75 -10.80 4.50
CA PRO A 132 3.71 -11.88 4.51
C PRO A 132 3.48 -12.76 3.27
N TRP A 133 2.29 -13.29 3.07
CA TRP A 133 2.04 -14.35 2.09
C TRP A 133 2.11 -13.94 0.60
N SER A 134 2.60 -12.76 0.27
CA SER A 134 2.87 -12.37 -1.11
C SER A 134 4.16 -13.04 -1.61
N PHE A 135 4.07 -14.34 -1.90
CA PHE A 135 5.17 -15.16 -2.43
C PHE A 135 4.98 -15.60 -3.87
N ALA A 136 3.74 -15.62 -4.37
CA ALA A 136 3.40 -15.93 -5.74
C ALA A 136 2.34 -14.96 -6.25
N CYS A 137 2.44 -14.60 -7.53
CA CYS A 137 1.43 -13.84 -8.23
C CYS A 137 0.40 -14.80 -8.83
N ILE A 138 -0.86 -14.70 -8.40
CA ILE A 138 -1.95 -15.49 -8.99
C ILE A 138 -2.42 -14.94 -10.34
N ARG A 139 -2.19 -13.65 -10.63
CA ARG A 139 -2.61 -13.01 -11.89
C ARG A 139 -1.71 -13.41 -13.07
N HIS A 140 -0.40 -13.51 -12.82
CA HIS A 140 0.60 -13.83 -13.85
C HIS A 140 1.27 -15.19 -13.64
N GLU A 141 0.78 -15.97 -12.67
CA GLU A 141 1.28 -17.31 -12.31
C GLU A 141 2.79 -17.37 -11.98
N LEU A 142 3.39 -16.22 -11.65
CA LEU A 142 4.80 -16.13 -11.27
C LEU A 142 4.99 -16.61 -9.83
N GLY A 143 5.85 -17.60 -9.61
CA GLY A 143 6.10 -18.20 -8.29
C GLY A 143 5.42 -19.55 -8.06
N ARG A 144 4.86 -20.16 -9.11
CA ARG A 144 4.44 -21.56 -9.09
C ARG A 144 5.70 -22.45 -9.02
N PHE A 145 5.97 -23.06 -7.86
CA PHE A 145 6.70 -24.33 -7.87
C PHE A 145 5.80 -25.33 -8.60
N PRO A 146 6.29 -26.10 -9.60
CA PRO A 146 5.48 -27.15 -10.19
C PRO A 146 5.13 -28.12 -9.05
N LEU A 147 3.86 -28.14 -8.66
CA LEU A 147 3.35 -29.30 -7.94
C LEU A 147 3.40 -30.44 -8.95
N SER A 148 4.47 -31.23 -8.89
CA SER A 148 4.44 -32.61 -9.31
C SER A 148 3.36 -33.30 -8.49
N VAL A 149 2.11 -33.23 -8.94
CA VAL A 149 1.12 -34.27 -8.65
C VAL A 149 1.46 -35.44 -9.55
N ASP A 150 2.57 -36.08 -9.24
CA ASP A 150 2.93 -37.41 -9.69
C ASP A 150 3.65 -38.05 -8.52
N THR A 151 2.93 -38.87 -7.76
CA THR A 151 3.40 -40.14 -7.20
C THR A 151 2.26 -40.82 -6.44
N LEU A 152 1.80 -41.94 -7.03
CA LEU A 152 1.14 -43.11 -6.42
C LEU A 152 -0.27 -42.91 -5.85
N ILE A 153 -1.30 -43.46 -6.51
CA ILE A 153 -1.89 -44.82 -6.37
C ILE A 153 -2.71 -45.00 -7.69
N ILE A 154 -2.54 -46.01 -8.56
CA ILE A 154 -2.93 -47.41 -8.42
C ILE A 154 -2.11 -48.21 -9.44
N GLY A 155 -1.36 -49.20 -8.95
CA GLY A 155 -0.81 -50.28 -9.75
C GLY A 155 -1.05 -51.59 -9.01
N SER A 156 -1.62 -52.56 -9.73
CA SER A 156 -1.97 -53.94 -9.35
C SER A 156 -3.38 -54.13 -8.77
#